data_AF-A0A2E7PCU9-F1
#
_entry.id   AF-A0A2E7PCU9-F1
#
_cell.length_a   1.000
_cell.length_b   1.000
_cell.length_c   1.000
_cell.angle_alpha   90.00
_cell.angle_beta   90.00
_cell.angle_gamma   90.00
#
_symmetry.space_group_name_H-M   'P 1'
#
loop_
_entity.id
_entity.type
_entity.pdbx_description
1 polymer ?
#
loop_
_entity_poly.entity_id
_entity_poly.type
_entity_poly.pdbx_seq_one_letter_code
_entity_poly.pdbx_strand_id
1 'polypeptide(L)'
;MSRAMKTVFWLVVTGQVILLLVWVGYKENTLRTVTEVLLQTVPIDPRSILQGDYAILDYEIAELPPWAADSERGTNIYVLLREGA
;
A
#
# COMPACT_ATOMS: atom_id res chain seq x y z
N MET A 1 -44.59 -13.01 -2.74
CA MET A 1 -43.54 -12.98 -3.79
C MET A 1 -43.66 -14.19 -4.70
N SER A 2 -43.79 -13.96 -6.01
CA SER A 2 -43.74 -15.00 -7.05
C SER A 2 -42.47 -15.85 -6.90
N ARG A 3 -42.54 -17.17 -7.16
CA ARG A 3 -41.39 -18.09 -7.07
C ARG A 3 -40.20 -17.59 -7.89
N ALA A 4 -40.45 -16.98 -9.06
CA ALA A 4 -39.44 -16.37 -9.91
C ALA A 4 -38.68 -15.21 -9.22
N MET A 5 -39.38 -14.37 -8.47
CA MET A 5 -38.77 -13.25 -7.74
C MET A 5 -37.82 -13.74 -6.64
N LYS A 6 -38.17 -14.86 -5.98
CA LYS A 6 -37.30 -15.49 -4.97
C LYS A 6 -36.03 -16.06 -5.62
N THR A 7 -36.16 -16.72 -6.77
CA THR A 7 -35.01 -17.27 -7.51
C THR A 7 -34.05 -16.18 -7.96
N VAL A 8 -34.57 -15.08 -8.52
CA VAL A 8 -33.76 -13.93 -8.96
C VAL A 8 -33.07 -13.28 -7.75
N PHE A 9 -33.79 -13.08 -6.65
CA PHE A 9 -33.22 -12.55 -5.42
C PHE A 9 -32.03 -13.39 -4.92
N TRP A 10 -32.21 -14.71 -4.82
CA TRP A 10 -31.14 -15.62 -4.40
C TRP A 10 -29.97 -15.65 -5.38
N LEU A 11 -30.23 -15.59 -6.69
CA LEU A 11 -29.18 -15.53 -7.71
C LEU A 11 -28.32 -14.27 -7.55
N VAL A 12 -28.94 -13.11 -7.31
CA VAL A 12 -28.22 -11.86 -7.08
C VAL A 12 -27.39 -11.92 -5.80
N VAL A 13 -27.96 -12.44 -4.70
CA VAL A 13 -27.23 -12.61 -3.43
C VAL A 13 -26.04 -13.54 -3.60
N THR A 14 -26.22 -14.69 -4.25
CA THR A 14 -25.12 -15.63 -4.54
C THR A 14 -24.07 -14.99 -5.43
N GLY A 15 -24.47 -14.23 -6.45
CA GLY A 15 -23.54 -13.49 -7.31
C GLY A 15 -22.69 -12.49 -6.53
N GLN A 16 -23.30 -11.75 -5.60
CA GLN A 16 -22.57 -10.81 -4.73
C GLN A 16 -21.58 -11.53 -3.82
N VAL A 17 -21.98 -12.66 -3.22
CA VAL A 17 -21.08 -13.46 -2.37
C VAL A 17 -19.89 -13.98 -3.17
N ILE A 18 -20.11 -14.50 -4.38
CA ILE A 18 -19.04 -14.96 -5.27
C ILE A 18 -18.08 -13.81 -5.60
N LEU A 19 -18.60 -12.63 -5.93
CA LEU A 19 -17.78 -11.45 -6.24
C LEU A 19 -16.87 -11.08 -5.07
N LEU A 20 -17.42 -11.05 -3.85
CA LEU A 20 -16.63 -10.76 -2.64
C LEU A 20 -15.55 -11.83 -2.40
N LEU A 21 -15.87 -13.11 -2.59
CA LEU A 21 -14.89 -14.20 -2.43
C LEU A 21 -13.76 -14.10 -3.44
N VAL A 22 -14.06 -13.78 -4.71
CA VAL A 22 -13.03 -13.54 -5.74
C VAL A 22 -12.13 -12.37 -5.35
N TRP A 23 -12.72 -11.26 -4.87
CA TRP A 23 -11.94 -10.10 -4.44
C TRP A 23 -11.01 -10.40 -3.27
N VAL A 24 -11.51 -11.11 -2.26
CA VAL A 24 -10.71 -11.54 -1.11
C VAL A 24 -9.59 -12.47 -1.55
N GLY A 25 -9.88 -13.46 -2.41
CA GLY A 25 -8.87 -14.37 -2.95
C GLY A 25 -7.76 -13.64 -3.74
N TYR A 26 -8.14 -12.63 -4.53
CA TYR A 26 -7.17 -11.80 -5.26
C TYR A 26 -6.25 -11.02 -4.31
N LYS A 27 -6.81 -10.43 -3.25
CA LYS A 27 -6.04 -9.69 -2.24
C LYS A 27 -5.11 -10.61 -1.45
N GLU A 28 -5.59 -11.78 -1.06
CA GLU A 28 -4.78 -12.79 -0.37
C GLU A 28 -3.61 -13.28 -1.24
N ASN A 29 -3.87 -13.54 -2.52
CA ASN A 29 -2.81 -13.92 -3.46
C ASN A 29 -1.78 -12.80 -3.64
N THR A 30 -2.24 -11.55 -3.68
CA THR A 30 -1.36 -10.38 -3.74
C THR A 30 -0.45 -10.33 -2.51
N LEU A 31 -1.00 -10.46 -1.30
CA LEU A 31 -0.21 -10.46 -0.07
C LEU A 31 0.81 -11.60 -0.02
N ARG A 32 0.48 -12.78 -0.56
CA ARG A 32 1.39 -13.94 -0.57
C ARG A 32 2.50 -13.86 -1.62
N THR A 33 2.26 -13.15 -2.71
CA THR A 33 3.16 -13.14 -3.88
C THR A 33 4.08 -11.93 -3.91
N VAL A 34 3.70 -10.85 -3.23
CA VAL A 34 4.48 -9.61 -3.23
C VAL A 34 5.79 -9.79 -2.47
N THR A 35 6.85 -9.22 -3.02
CA THR A 35 8.12 -9.06 -2.31
C THR A 35 7.97 -7.93 -1.31
N GLU A 36 8.01 -8.28 -0.01
CA GLU A 36 8.02 -7.28 1.06
C GLU A 36 9.32 -6.47 1.00
N VAL A 37 9.20 -5.14 0.93
CA VAL A 37 10.33 -4.21 0.95
C VAL A 37 10.22 -3.37 2.22
N LEU A 38 11.10 -3.63 3.20
CA LEU A 38 11.20 -2.83 4.41
C LEU A 38 12.22 -1.71 4.19
N LEU A 39 11.77 -0.47 4.34
CA LEU A 39 12.62 0.72 4.21
C LEU A 39 12.95 1.29 5.58
N GLN A 40 14.19 1.73 5.76
CA GLN A 40 14.66 2.32 7.01
C GLN A 40 14.08 3.73 7.17
N THR A 41 13.34 3.93 8.27
CA THR A 41 12.72 5.22 8.59
C THR A 41 13.69 6.12 9.34
N VAL A 42 13.63 7.42 9.07
CA VAL A 42 14.35 8.44 9.84
C VAL A 42 13.56 8.77 11.11
N PRO A 43 14.18 8.80 12.30
CA PRO A 43 13.47 9.12 13.53
C PRO A 43 13.07 10.60 13.55
N ILE A 44 11.78 10.87 13.36
CA ILE A 44 11.18 12.20 13.52
C ILE A 44 10.37 12.20 14.81
N ASP A 45 10.64 13.15 15.71
CA ASP A 45 9.83 13.34 16.92
C ASP A 45 8.44 13.87 16.51
N PRO A 46 7.36 13.11 16.75
CA PRO A 46 6.03 13.42 16.23
C PRO A 46 5.33 14.59 16.95
N ARG A 47 5.99 15.33 17.84
CA ARG A 47 5.32 16.36 18.64
C ARG A 47 5.38 17.74 18.00
N SER A 48 4.20 18.32 17.76
CA SER A 48 4.03 19.73 17.39
C SER A 48 3.18 20.43 18.44
N ILE A 49 3.59 21.66 18.77
CA ILE A 49 2.87 22.53 19.73
C ILE A 49 1.43 22.80 19.28
N LEU A 50 1.16 22.83 17.98
CA LEU A 50 -0.16 23.17 17.43
C LEU A 50 -0.95 21.94 16.97
N GLN A 51 -0.29 20.87 16.54
CA GLN A 51 -0.94 19.69 15.94
C GLN A 51 -1.04 18.50 16.89
N GLY A 52 -0.38 18.55 18.05
CA GLY A 52 -0.31 17.40 18.97
C GLY A 52 0.69 16.35 18.49
N ASP A 53 0.37 15.07 18.73
CA ASP A 53 1.16 13.93 18.26
C ASP A 53 0.79 13.60 16.80
N TYR A 54 1.73 13.77 15.88
CA TYR A 54 1.58 13.48 14.44
C TYR A 54 2.86 12.80 13.92
N ALA A 55 2.74 11.64 13.27
CA ALA A 55 3.89 10.96 12.69
C ALA A 55 4.11 11.43 11.25
N ILE A 56 5.31 11.96 10.95
CA ILE A 56 5.79 12.07 9.57
C ILE A 56 6.61 10.82 9.28
N LEU A 57 6.25 10.13 8.20
CA LEU A 57 7.01 8.99 7.71
C LEU A 57 8.04 9.50 6.71
N ASP A 58 9.30 9.48 7.13
CA ASP A 58 10.43 9.81 6.28
C ASP A 58 11.40 8.62 6.21
N TYR A 59 12.12 8.49 5.11
CA TYR A 59 12.96 7.34 4.81
C TYR A 59 14.36 7.79 4.42
N GLU A 60 15.37 6.99 4.75
CA GLU A 60 16.76 7.30 4.39
C GLU A 60 16.94 7.45 2.86
N ILE A 61 16.17 6.70 2.07
CA ILE A 61 16.21 6.78 0.60
C ILE A 61 15.58 8.06 0.02
N ALA A 62 14.85 8.84 0.83
CA ALA A 62 14.27 10.11 0.40
C ALA A 62 15.33 11.23 0.34
N GLU A 63 16.47 11.06 1.01
CA GLU A 63 17.59 11.98 0.94
C GLU A 63 18.41 11.76 -0.33
N LEU A 64 18.68 12.86 -1.07
CA LEU A 64 19.50 12.81 -2.26
C LEU A 64 20.96 12.54 -1.88
N PRO A 65 21.60 11.52 -2.46
CA PRO A 65 22.99 11.24 -2.15
C PRO A 65 23.90 12.36 -2.72
N PRO A 66 25.08 12.61 -2.12
CA PRO A 66 25.95 13.71 -2.52
C PRO A 66 26.34 13.71 -4.00
N TRP A 67 26.45 12.53 -4.62
CA TRP A 67 26.76 12.38 -6.05
C TRP A 67 25.60 12.79 -6.97
N ALA A 68 24.37 12.85 -6.46
CA ALA A 68 23.18 13.24 -7.18
C ALA A 68 22.68 14.65 -6.81
N ALA A 69 23.39 15.38 -5.95
CA ALA A 69 22.95 16.69 -5.45
C ALA A 69 22.80 17.74 -6.56
N ASP A 70 23.62 17.66 -7.61
CA ASP A 70 23.59 18.56 -8.77
C ASP A 70 22.63 18.08 -9.88
N SER A 71 21.80 17.07 -9.64
CA SER A 71 20.87 16.55 -10.65
C SER A 71 19.78 17.56 -10.99
N GLU A 72 19.42 17.64 -12.28
CA GLU A 72 18.32 18.48 -12.73
C GLU A 72 16.98 18.01 -12.15
N ARG A 73 16.09 18.95 -11.81
CA ARG A 73 14.76 18.62 -11.30
C ARG A 73 13.98 17.80 -12.32
N GLY A 74 13.36 16.72 -11.84
CA GLY A 74 12.60 15.79 -12.69
C GLY A 74 13.42 14.58 -13.16
N THR A 75 14.70 14.49 -12.79
CA THR A 75 15.52 13.31 -13.05
C THR A 75 15.14 12.17 -12.11
N ASN A 76 14.87 10.99 -12.68
CA ASN A 76 14.61 9.78 -11.90
C ASN A 76 15.95 9.18 -11.43
N ILE A 77 16.11 9.05 -10.12
CA ILE A 77 17.28 8.41 -9.50
C ILE A 77 16.87 7.04 -9.01
N TYR A 78 17.61 6.01 -9.41
CA TYR A 78 17.39 4.64 -8.97
C TYR A 78 18.41 4.27 -7.90
N VAL A 79 17.93 3.73 -6.78
CA VAL A 79 18.76 3.21 -5.70
C VAL A 79 18.65 1.69 -5.65
N LEU A 80 19.77 1.02 -5.39
CA LEU A 80 19.79 -0.44 -5.22
C LEU A 80 19.38 -0.77 -3.79
N LEU A 81 18.31 -1.56 -3.65
CA LEU A 81 17.91 -2.13 -2.36
C LEU A 81 18.83 -3.31 -2.03
N ARG A 82 19.30 -3.37 -0.79
CA ARG A 82 20.02 -4.52 -0.25
C ARG A 82 19.04 -5.35 0.58
N GLU A 83 19.21 -6.67 0.58
CA GLU A 83 18.48 -7.54 1.51
C GLU A 83 18.85 -7.12 2.94
N GLY A 84 17.83 -6.84 3.76
CA GLY A 84 18.01 -6.54 5.18
C GLY A 84 18.53 -7.79 5.90
N ALA A 85 19.60 -7.63 6.67
CA ALA A 85 20.19 -8.69 7.50
C ALA A 85 19.29 -9.07 8.68
#